data_AF-A0A2E7L3I7-F1
#
_entry.id   AF-A0A2E7L3I7-F1
#
_cell.length_a   1.000
_cell.length_b   1.000
_cell.length_c   1.000
_cell.angle_alpha   90.00
_cell.angle_beta   90.00
_cell.angle_gamma   90.00
#
_symmetry.space_group_name_H-M   'P 1'
#
loop_
_entity.id
_entity.type
_entity.pdbx_description
1 polymer ?
#
loop_
_entity_poly.entity_id
_entity_poly.type
_entity_poly.pdbx_seq_one_letter_code
_entity_poly.pdbx_strand_id
1 'polypeptide(L)'
;MAAPRTKSQQLIDSRIVVETGVLPHVAKRMAEDDSIYDQLQSLVDQFRSARDLRTWIRLDIEFHRSLLEASGLDPLVAFGDLLHVFFQRFRESVKKAEWKEGIKSHQRLIDSLRNGHLKVATNELRSHIESHRSRV
;
A
#
# COMPACT_ATOMS: atom_id res chain seq x y z
N MET A 1 -20.47 23.64 -9.23
CA MET A 1 -19.04 23.26 -9.18
C MET A 1 -18.81 22.45 -7.91
N ALA A 2 -18.09 21.34 -7.98
CA ALA A 2 -17.73 20.57 -6.77
C ALA A 2 -16.73 21.36 -5.91
N ALA A 3 -16.82 21.23 -4.58
CA ALA A 3 -15.87 21.86 -3.67
C ALA A 3 -14.43 21.35 -3.93
N PRO A 4 -13.41 22.21 -3.75
CA PRO A 4 -12.02 21.81 -3.94
C PRO A 4 -11.60 20.73 -2.94
N ARG A 5 -10.74 19.80 -3.39
CA ARG A 5 -10.22 18.70 -2.55
C ARG A 5 -9.36 19.24 -1.40
N THR A 6 -9.47 18.61 -0.23
CA THR A 6 -8.58 18.88 0.91
C THR A 6 -7.17 18.34 0.65
N LYS A 7 -6.16 18.81 1.41
CA LYS A 7 -4.79 18.30 1.33
C LYS A 7 -4.70 16.79 1.60
N SER A 8 -5.51 16.27 2.53
CA SER A 8 -5.56 14.83 2.82
C SER A 8 -6.18 14.03 1.68
N GLN A 9 -7.24 14.54 1.04
CA GLN A 9 -7.83 13.91 -0.14
C GLN A 9 -6.84 13.87 -1.30
N GLN A 10 -6.12 14.97 -1.55
CA GLN A 10 -5.08 15.02 -2.57
C GLN A 10 -3.94 14.02 -2.31
N LEU A 11 -3.53 13.86 -1.05
CA LEU A 11 -2.52 12.88 -0.67
C LEU A 11 -3.00 11.45 -0.91
N ILE A 12 -4.23 11.12 -0.49
CA ILE A 12 -4.84 9.79 -0.72
C ILE A 12 -4.97 9.51 -2.22
N ASP A 13 -5.46 10.47 -3.01
CA ASP A 13 -5.59 10.33 -4.47
C ASP A 13 -4.22 10.12 -5.13
N SER A 14 -3.19 10.83 -4.67
CA SER A 14 -1.82 10.70 -5.18
C SER A 14 -1.25 9.31 -4.88
N ARG A 15 -1.45 8.79 -3.67
CA ARG A 15 -1.08 7.41 -3.31
C ARG A 15 -1.75 6.38 -4.20
N ILE A 16 -3.06 6.52 -4.44
CA ILE A 16 -3.80 5.60 -5.32
C ILE A 16 -3.18 5.61 -6.71
N VAL A 17 -2.92 6.78 -7.30
CA VAL A 17 -2.33 6.88 -8.65
C VAL A 17 -0.97 6.19 -8.72
N VAL A 18 -0.08 6.49 -7.77
CA VAL A 18 1.30 5.99 -7.77
C VAL A 18 1.34 4.49 -7.46
N GLU A 19 0.73 4.07 -6.37
CA GLU A 19 0.86 2.71 -5.85
C GLU A 19 0.06 1.70 -6.67
N THR A 20 -1.08 2.08 -7.25
CA THR A 20 -1.78 1.19 -8.20
C THR A 20 -1.13 1.19 -9.58
N GLY A 21 -0.50 2.30 -9.98
CA GLY A 21 0.18 2.43 -11.27
C GLY A 21 1.37 1.49 -11.43
N VAL A 22 2.01 1.07 -10.33
CA VAL A 22 3.14 0.14 -10.37
C VAL A 22 2.74 -1.33 -10.48
N LEU A 23 1.50 -1.70 -10.13
CA LEU A 23 1.08 -3.10 -10.03
C LEU A 23 1.24 -3.92 -11.34
N PRO A 24 1.03 -3.37 -12.56
CA PRO A 24 1.31 -4.11 -13.78
C PRO A 24 2.78 -4.53 -13.90
N HIS A 25 3.70 -3.68 -13.45
CA HIS A 25 5.14 -3.94 -13.46
C HIS A 25 5.53 -4.96 -12.39
N VAL A 26 4.94 -4.84 -11.19
CA VAL A 26 5.11 -5.82 -10.12
C VAL A 26 4.63 -7.20 -10.57
N ALA A 27 3.43 -7.32 -11.14
CA ALA A 27 2.88 -8.58 -11.60
C ALA A 27 3.76 -9.23 -12.69
N LYS A 28 4.25 -8.42 -13.64
CA LYS A 28 5.18 -8.91 -14.68
C LYS A 28 6.47 -9.45 -14.06
N ARG A 29 7.11 -8.70 -13.17
CA ARG A 29 8.37 -9.11 -12.53
C ARG A 29 8.18 -10.30 -11.59
N MET A 30 7.07 -10.35 -10.85
CA MET A 30 6.73 -11.46 -9.96
C MET A 30 6.50 -12.77 -10.73
N ALA A 31 6.03 -12.71 -11.99
CA ALA A 31 5.95 -13.88 -12.86
C ALA A 31 7.32 -14.38 -13.35
N GLU A 32 8.35 -13.53 -13.31
CA GLU A 32 9.73 -13.83 -13.70
C GLU A 32 10.62 -14.20 -12.50
N ASP A 33 10.26 -13.72 -11.30
CA ASP A 33 11.01 -13.86 -10.06
C ASP A 33 10.08 -14.06 -8.86
N ASP A 34 9.94 -15.32 -8.42
CA ASP A 34 9.12 -15.71 -7.27
C ASP A 34 9.59 -15.07 -5.95
N SER A 35 10.86 -14.64 -5.85
CA SER A 35 11.39 -14.05 -4.61
C SER A 35 10.68 -12.75 -4.23
N ILE A 36 10.07 -12.05 -5.21
CA ILE A 36 9.26 -10.86 -4.98
C ILE A 36 8.01 -11.22 -4.15
N TYR A 37 7.35 -12.34 -4.46
CA TYR A 37 6.22 -12.81 -3.66
C TYR A 37 6.66 -13.17 -2.24
N ASP A 38 7.77 -13.90 -2.10
CA ASP A 38 8.27 -14.34 -0.79
C ASP A 38 8.64 -13.15 0.12
N GLN A 39 9.25 -12.11 -0.44
CA GLN A 39 9.56 -10.87 0.28
C GLN A 39 8.29 -10.17 0.78
N LEU A 40 7.28 -10.00 -0.09
CA LEU A 40 6.01 -9.38 0.30
C LEU A 40 5.22 -10.25 1.28
N GLN A 41 5.26 -11.57 1.13
CA GLN A 41 4.64 -12.53 2.05
C GLN A 41 5.26 -12.44 3.43
N SER A 42 6.58 -12.31 3.54
CA SER A 42 7.28 -12.11 4.81
C SER A 42 6.77 -10.88 5.56
N LEU A 43 6.51 -9.77 4.85
CA LEU A 43 5.92 -8.57 5.44
C LEU A 43 4.49 -8.81 5.93
N VAL A 44 3.67 -9.50 5.13
CA VAL A 44 2.30 -9.91 5.52
C VAL A 44 2.30 -10.80 6.76
N ASP A 45 3.28 -11.70 6.91
CA ASP A 45 3.40 -12.54 8.09
C ASP A 45 3.85 -11.75 9.33
N GLN A 46 4.75 -10.77 9.16
CA GLN A 46 5.14 -9.87 10.25
C GLN A 46 3.94 -9.08 10.80
N PHE A 47 2.99 -8.67 9.95
CA PHE A 47 1.75 -8.03 10.40
C PHE A 47 0.95 -8.88 11.38
N ARG A 48 0.91 -10.21 11.20
CA ARG A 48 0.19 -11.14 12.09
C ARG A 48 0.81 -11.16 13.49
N SER A 49 2.10 -10.85 13.58
CA SER A 49 2.86 -10.78 14.83
C SER A 49 2.86 -9.40 15.49
N ALA A 50 2.42 -8.35 14.79
CA ALA A 50 2.44 -6.97 15.29
C ALA A 50 1.51 -6.79 16.50
N ARG A 51 2.05 -6.29 17.61
CA ARG A 51 1.29 -6.12 18.88
C ARG A 51 0.93 -4.68 19.21
N ASP A 52 1.48 -3.73 18.47
CA ASP A 52 1.31 -2.31 18.73
C ASP A 52 1.12 -1.52 17.43
N LEU A 53 0.54 -0.33 17.57
CA LEU A 53 0.24 0.55 16.45
C LEU A 53 1.48 0.94 15.65
N ARG A 54 2.56 1.23 16.35
CA ARG A 54 3.75 1.80 15.74
C ARG A 54 4.40 0.76 14.84
N THR A 55 4.48 -0.47 15.30
CA THR A 55 4.91 -1.62 14.50
C THR A 55 3.99 -1.83 13.31
N TRP A 56 2.66 -1.78 13.49
CA TRP A 56 1.71 -1.93 12.39
C TRP A 56 1.86 -0.83 11.31
N ILE A 57 1.97 0.44 11.72
CA ILE A 57 2.17 1.57 10.80
C ILE A 57 3.49 1.42 10.03
N ARG A 58 4.57 1.02 10.73
CA ARG A 58 5.87 0.79 10.10
C ARG A 58 5.78 -0.29 9.03
N LEU A 59 5.20 -1.45 9.36
CA LEU A 59 5.03 -2.56 8.43
C LEU A 59 4.16 -2.18 7.22
N ASP A 60 3.14 -1.35 7.42
CA ASP A 60 2.30 -0.86 6.34
C ASP A 60 3.03 0.08 5.39
N ILE A 61 3.82 1.01 5.93
CA ILE A 61 4.70 1.85 5.10
C ILE A 61 5.72 0.99 4.34
N GLU A 62 6.31 0.01 5.01
CA GLU A 62 7.30 -0.90 4.42
C GLU A 62 6.68 -1.73 3.30
N PHE A 63 5.49 -2.31 3.50
CA PHE A 63 4.77 -3.06 2.48
C PHE A 63 4.46 -2.23 1.24
N HIS A 64 3.91 -1.01 1.41
CA HIS A 64 3.61 -0.13 0.29
C HIS A 64 4.88 0.31 -0.46
N ARG A 65 5.97 0.59 0.25
CA ARG A 65 7.27 0.88 -0.35
C ARG A 65 7.81 -0.32 -1.15
N SER A 66 7.73 -1.54 -0.60
CA SER A 66 8.20 -2.75 -1.27
C SER A 66 7.44 -3.04 -2.57
N LEU A 67 6.16 -2.65 -2.69
CA LEU A 67 5.45 -2.71 -3.97
C LEU A 67 6.06 -1.77 -5.03
N LEU A 68 6.47 -0.57 -4.62
CA LEU A 68 7.14 0.36 -5.53
C LEU A 68 8.51 -0.19 -5.95
N GLU A 69 9.29 -0.73 -5.00
CA GLU A 69 10.61 -1.32 -5.28
C GLU A 69 10.49 -2.55 -6.20
N ALA A 70 9.53 -3.44 -5.93
CA ALA A 70 9.25 -4.61 -6.73
C ALA A 70 8.87 -4.29 -8.18
N SER A 71 8.40 -3.07 -8.46
CA SER A 71 8.09 -2.62 -9.81
C SER A 71 9.32 -2.39 -10.68
N GLY A 72 10.49 -2.15 -10.07
CA GLY A 72 11.72 -1.76 -10.77
C GLY A 72 11.70 -0.35 -11.36
N LEU A 73 10.76 0.50 -10.93
CA LEU A 73 10.65 1.89 -11.38
C LEU A 73 11.21 2.83 -10.31
N ASP A 74 12.54 2.92 -10.21
CA ASP A 74 13.24 3.72 -9.17
C ASP A 74 12.72 5.16 -9.01
N PRO A 75 12.36 5.91 -10.09
CA PRO A 75 11.77 7.24 -9.93
C PRO A 75 10.45 7.25 -9.13
N LEU A 76 9.63 6.20 -9.27
CA LEU A 76 8.39 6.06 -8.50
C LEU A 76 8.64 5.65 -7.06
N VAL A 77 9.71 4.90 -6.78
CA VAL A 77 10.16 4.63 -5.40
C VAL A 77 10.50 5.95 -4.70
N ALA A 78 11.32 6.79 -5.33
CA ALA A 78 11.69 8.10 -4.78
C ALA A 78 10.48 9.02 -4.57
N PHE A 79 9.53 9.01 -5.52
CA PHE A 79 8.29 9.77 -5.37
C PHE A 79 7.39 9.24 -4.25
N GLY A 80 7.31 7.91 -4.10
CA GLY A 80 6.63 7.26 -2.98
C GLY A 80 7.22 7.64 -1.63
N ASP A 81 8.55 7.64 -1.51
CA ASP A 81 9.26 8.06 -0.30
C ASP A 81 8.91 9.51 0.09
N LEU A 82 8.77 10.41 -0.89
CA LEU A 82 8.29 11.78 -0.63
C LEU A 82 6.85 11.80 -0.11
N LEU A 83 5.93 11.05 -0.73
CA LEU A 83 4.54 10.95 -0.29
C LEU A 83 4.42 10.36 1.12
N HIS A 84 5.28 9.40 1.47
CA HIS A 84 5.32 8.79 2.80
C HIS A 84 5.60 9.80 3.91
N VAL A 85 6.47 10.79 3.69
CA VAL A 85 6.72 11.86 4.68
C VAL A 85 5.45 12.63 5.02
N PHE A 86 4.60 12.90 4.02
CA PHE A 86 3.32 13.56 4.25
C PHE A 86 2.30 12.62 4.92
N PHE A 87 2.31 11.35 4.55
CA PHE A 87 1.38 10.36 5.09
C PHE A 87 1.67 9.99 6.55
N GLN A 88 2.93 9.92 6.97
CA GLN A 88 3.28 9.66 8.36
C GLN A 88 2.72 10.74 9.29
N ARG A 89 2.95 12.02 8.94
CA ARG A 89 2.40 13.18 9.68
C ARG A 89 0.87 13.15 9.74
N PHE A 90 0.25 12.68 8.66
CA PHE A 90 -1.20 12.51 8.62
C PHE A 90 -1.68 11.42 9.57
N ARG A 91 -1.07 10.23 9.57
CA ARG A 91 -1.43 9.12 10.47
C ARG A 91 -1.26 9.43 11.95
N GLU A 92 -0.24 10.21 12.31
CA GLU A 92 -0.05 10.67 13.70
C GLU A 92 -1.24 11.48 14.23
N SER A 93 -2.06 12.06 13.34
CA SER A 93 -3.26 12.82 13.72
C SER A 93 -4.54 11.97 13.88
N VAL A 94 -4.53 10.69 13.47
CA VAL A 94 -5.72 9.82 13.45
C VAL A 94 -5.71 8.80 14.63
N LYS A 95 -6.78 8.75 15.42
CA LYS A 95 -6.93 7.87 16.62
C LYS A 95 -7.29 6.40 16.30
N LYS A 96 -7.11 5.55 17.33
CA LYS A 96 -7.01 4.06 17.39
C LYS A 96 -8.09 3.15 16.78
N ALA A 97 -9.05 3.62 16.00
CA ALA A 97 -10.11 2.74 15.53
C ALA A 97 -9.68 1.96 14.25
N GLU A 98 -9.70 0.62 14.34
CA GLU A 98 -9.77 -0.34 13.21
C GLU A 98 -8.48 -0.79 12.49
N TRP A 99 -7.49 -1.35 13.20
CA TRP A 99 -6.25 -1.85 12.55
C TRP A 99 -6.28 -3.33 12.12
N LYS A 100 -7.35 -4.08 12.44
CA LYS A 100 -7.41 -5.53 12.16
C LYS A 100 -7.86 -5.89 10.73
N GLU A 101 -8.54 -4.99 10.02
CA GLU A 101 -9.04 -5.27 8.66
C GLU A 101 -7.96 -5.14 7.56
N GLY A 102 -6.83 -4.45 7.83
CA GLY A 102 -5.78 -4.25 6.82
C GLY A 102 -5.04 -5.52 6.39
N ILE A 103 -4.80 -6.45 7.32
CA ILE A 103 -3.95 -7.65 7.09
C ILE A 103 -4.54 -8.56 6.01
N LYS A 104 -5.87 -8.76 6.02
CA LYS A 104 -6.54 -9.62 5.03
C LYS A 104 -6.47 -9.02 3.62
N SER A 105 -6.45 -7.68 3.52
CA SER A 105 -6.35 -7.00 2.24
C SER A 105 -4.95 -7.15 1.63
N HIS A 106 -3.88 -7.04 2.42
CA HIS A 106 -2.51 -7.24 1.94
C HIS A 106 -2.27 -8.66 1.40
N GLN A 107 -2.78 -9.70 2.09
CA GLN A 107 -2.67 -11.08 1.59
C GLN A 107 -3.41 -11.26 0.25
N ARG A 108 -4.67 -10.80 0.14
CA ARG A 108 -5.44 -10.91 -1.11
C ARG A 108 -4.75 -10.17 -2.27
N LEU A 109 -4.12 -9.04 -1.99
CA LEU A 109 -3.38 -8.26 -2.97
C LEU A 109 -2.20 -9.08 -3.55
N ILE A 110 -1.33 -9.62 -2.70
CA ILE A 110 -0.14 -10.36 -3.17
C ILE A 110 -0.51 -11.67 -3.87
N ASP A 111 -1.54 -12.36 -3.40
CA ASP A 111 -2.05 -13.56 -4.06
C ASP A 111 -2.66 -13.22 -5.42
N SER A 112 -3.36 -12.09 -5.54
CA SER A 112 -3.90 -11.62 -6.82
C SER A 112 -2.79 -11.25 -7.81
N LEU A 113 -1.71 -10.60 -7.35
CA LEU A 113 -0.55 -10.29 -8.17
C LEU A 113 0.12 -11.56 -8.67
N ARG A 114 0.38 -12.53 -7.78
CA ARG A 114 1.01 -13.81 -8.11
C ARG A 114 0.22 -14.60 -9.16
N ASN A 115 -1.10 -14.59 -9.06
CA ASN A 115 -2.00 -15.27 -9.99
C ASN A 115 -2.30 -14.46 -11.26
N GLY A 116 -1.65 -13.31 -11.48
CA GLY A 116 -1.87 -12.46 -12.66
C GLY A 116 -3.24 -11.76 -12.68
N HIS A 117 -3.98 -11.76 -11.58
CA HIS A 117 -5.29 -11.13 -11.43
C HIS A 117 -5.18 -9.61 -11.20
N LEU A 118 -4.49 -8.91 -12.11
CA LEU A 118 -4.14 -7.49 -11.97
C LEU A 118 -5.32 -6.58 -11.64
N LYS A 119 -6.48 -6.77 -12.28
CA LYS A 119 -7.67 -5.96 -12.01
C LYS A 119 -8.18 -6.12 -10.56
N VAL A 120 -8.11 -7.34 -10.02
CA VAL A 120 -8.49 -7.63 -8.64
C VAL A 120 -7.48 -6.98 -7.69
N ALA A 121 -6.18 -7.16 -7.93
CA ALA A 121 -5.10 -6.53 -7.18
C ALA A 121 -5.25 -5.00 -7.11
N THR A 122 -5.46 -4.35 -8.26
CA THR A 122 -5.66 -2.89 -8.36
C THR A 122 -6.86 -2.41 -7.55
N ASN A 123 -7.98 -3.14 -7.60
CA ASN A 123 -9.17 -2.77 -6.84
C ASN A 123 -8.95 -2.96 -5.34
N GLU A 124 -8.33 -4.07 -4.91
CA GLU A 124 -8.00 -4.31 -3.50
C GLU A 124 -7.09 -3.22 -2.94
N LEU A 125 -6.01 -2.87 -3.64
CA LEU A 125 -5.09 -1.81 -3.19
C LEU A 125 -5.78 -0.44 -3.17
N ARG A 126 -6.57 -0.11 -4.19
CA ARG A 126 -7.34 1.14 -4.21
C ARG A 126 -8.28 1.22 -3.01
N SER A 127 -9.11 0.21 -2.78
CA SER A 127 -10.06 0.18 -1.66
C SER A 127 -9.35 0.21 -0.31
N HIS A 128 -8.19 -0.44 -0.19
CA HIS A 128 -7.33 -0.36 0.99
C HIS A 128 -6.91 1.09 1.29
N ILE A 129 -6.33 1.79 0.29
CA ILE A 129 -5.88 3.18 0.46
C ILE A 129 -7.06 4.12 0.71
N GLU A 130 -8.19 3.92 0.00
CA GLU A 130 -9.41 4.71 0.18
C GLU A 130 -10.02 4.51 1.57
N SER A 131 -9.88 3.34 2.19
CA SER A 131 -10.35 3.11 3.56
C SER A 131 -9.63 4.00 4.60
N HIS A 132 -8.45 4.53 4.27
CA HIS A 132 -7.79 5.54 5.09
C HIS A 132 -8.49 6.90 5.04
N ARG A 133 -9.34 7.16 4.03
CA ARG A 133 -10.13 8.40 3.88
C ARG A 133 -11.29 8.48 4.88
N SER A 134 -11.91 7.36 5.22
CA SER A 134 -13.04 7.31 6.16
C SER A 134 -12.62 7.36 7.62
N ARG A 135 -11.30 7.32 7.89
CA ARG A 135 -10.71 7.36 9.23
C ARG A 135 -10.23 8.77 9.62
N VAL A 136 -10.69 9.77 8.87
CA VAL A 136 -10.30 11.19 8.93
C VAL A 136 -11.49 12.00 9.41
#